data_AF-A0A8C2QHL6-F1
#
_entry.id   AF-A0A8C2QHL6-F1
#
_cell.length_a   1.000
_cell.length_b   1.000
_cell.length_c   1.000
_cell.angle_alpha   90.00
_cell.angle_beta   90.00
_cell.angle_gamma   90.00
#
_symmetry.space_group_name_H-M   'P 1'
#
loop_
_entity.id
_entity.type
_entity.pdbx_description
1 polymer ?
#
loop_
_entity_poly.entity_id
_entity_poly.type
_entity_poly.pdbx_seq_one_letter_code
_entity_poly.pdbx_strand_id
1 'polypeptide(L)'
;MGTHCWGSEFDLSWISRVQVNQAAVLRWAEQIQARRSVKKEWQAAWLLKAVTCIDLTTLSGDDTFSNVQRLCYKAKYPIRQDLLKALNMHDKGITTAAVCPGVIPVASVATGFPIRLEVEDGATEIEVVINRTLVLTGQWEALYDEISQFRKACGEAHLKTILATGELSPLTNVYKASLVAMMAGSDFIKTSTGKETVNATFPVAIVMLRAIRDFFWKTGNKVDFKPAGGIRTAKESLAWLSLIKEELGEEWLTPDLFRIGASSLLSDIERQIYHHVTGQYAAYHYLPMS
;
A
#
# COMPACT_ATOMS: atom_id res chain seq x y z
N MET A 1 -7.08 13.70 -4.32
CA MET A 1 -6.40 13.39 -5.59
C MET A 1 -4.95 13.73 -5.35
N GLY A 2 -4.13 12.70 -5.19
CA GLY A 2 -2.70 12.86 -4.92
C GLY A 2 -2.00 13.56 -6.08
N THR A 3 -0.79 14.04 -5.85
CA THR A 3 0.05 14.61 -6.90
C THR A 3 0.56 13.49 -7.82
N HIS A 4 0.40 13.63 -9.12
CA HIS A 4 1.00 12.70 -10.08
C HIS A 4 2.53 12.73 -10.01
N CYS A 5 3.15 11.56 -10.16
CA CYS A 5 4.59 11.43 -10.37
C CYS A 5 4.90 11.65 -11.85
N TRP A 6 5.60 12.74 -12.16
CA TRP A 6 6.03 13.07 -13.52
C TRP A 6 7.18 12.19 -14.04
N GLY A 7 7.68 11.27 -13.20
CA GLY A 7 8.82 10.42 -13.51
C GLY A 7 10.12 11.19 -13.69
N SER A 8 11.06 10.58 -14.40
CA SER A 8 12.29 11.20 -14.90
C SER A 8 12.81 10.43 -16.11
N GLU A 9 13.81 10.97 -16.80
CA GLU A 9 14.57 10.18 -17.78
C GLU A 9 15.21 8.96 -17.11
N PHE A 10 15.35 7.89 -17.88
CA PHE A 10 16.02 6.67 -17.43
C PHE A 10 17.50 6.93 -17.14
N ASP A 11 17.93 6.66 -15.90
CA ASP A 11 19.32 6.87 -15.46
C ASP A 11 19.96 5.53 -15.07
N LEU A 12 20.54 4.84 -16.06
CA LEU A 12 21.27 3.59 -15.85
C LEU A 12 22.45 3.76 -14.87
N SER A 13 23.06 4.93 -14.83
CA SER A 13 24.19 5.23 -13.94
C SER A 13 23.76 5.22 -12.48
N TRP A 14 22.54 5.66 -12.17
CA TRP A 14 21.98 5.58 -10.84
C TRP A 14 21.71 4.13 -10.45
N ILE A 15 21.07 3.37 -11.34
CA ILE A 15 20.78 1.96 -11.13
C ILE A 15 22.06 1.15 -10.86
N SER A 16 23.14 1.40 -11.62
CA SER A 16 24.41 0.68 -11.43
C SER A 16 25.12 0.99 -10.11
N ARG A 17 24.88 2.17 -9.52
CA ARG A 17 25.45 2.60 -8.23
C ARG A 17 24.65 2.14 -7.01
N VAL A 18 23.45 1.58 -7.18
CA VAL A 18 22.62 1.11 -6.06
C VAL A 18 23.35 0.04 -5.25
N GLN A 19 23.48 0.27 -3.95
CA GLN A 19 24.03 -0.66 -2.98
C GLN A 19 23.07 -0.79 -1.80
N VAL A 20 22.78 -2.01 -1.38
CA VAL A 20 21.92 -2.29 -0.23
C VAL A 20 22.75 -3.04 0.82
N ASN A 21 22.91 -2.43 2.00
CA ASN A 21 23.47 -3.11 3.15
C ASN A 21 22.40 -4.02 3.79
N GLN A 22 22.34 -5.28 3.34
CA GLN A 22 21.32 -6.24 3.76
C GLN A 22 21.32 -6.45 5.28
N ALA A 23 22.49 -6.57 5.92
CA ALA A 23 22.57 -6.79 7.36
C ALA A 23 21.99 -5.60 8.15
N ALA A 24 22.23 -4.36 7.71
CA ALA A 24 21.65 -3.18 8.33
C ALA A 24 20.12 -3.12 8.14
N VAL A 25 19.62 -3.48 6.95
CA VAL A 25 18.18 -3.53 6.68
C VAL A 25 17.49 -4.56 7.56
N LEU A 26 18.05 -5.76 7.70
CA LEU A 26 17.47 -6.82 8.54
C LEU A 26 17.42 -6.41 10.02
N ARG A 27 18.52 -5.85 10.55
CA ARG A 27 18.53 -5.31 11.93
C ARG A 27 17.49 -4.22 12.13
N TRP A 28 17.30 -3.34 11.14
CA TRP A 28 16.31 -2.28 11.24
C TRP A 28 14.87 -2.82 11.23
N ALA A 29 14.58 -3.82 10.39
CA ALA A 29 13.30 -4.51 10.38
C ALA A 29 12.98 -5.15 11.74
N GLU A 30 13.93 -5.85 12.35
CA GLU A 30 13.75 -6.43 13.69
C GLU A 30 13.49 -5.35 14.75
N GLN A 31 14.27 -4.27 14.73
CA GLN A 31 14.14 -3.18 15.70
C GLN A 31 12.78 -2.49 15.61
N ILE A 32 12.31 -2.12 14.41
CA ILE A 32 11.04 -1.41 14.26
C ILE A 32 9.85 -2.27 14.71
N GLN A 33 9.91 -3.58 14.47
CA GLN A 33 8.87 -4.52 14.90
C GLN A 33 8.89 -4.81 16.41
N ALA A 34 10.07 -4.76 17.03
CA ALA A 34 10.24 -5.00 18.47
C ALA A 34 9.95 -3.78 19.35
N ARG A 35 9.85 -2.58 18.77
CA ARG A 35 9.57 -1.34 19.52
C ARG A 35 8.22 -1.43 20.24
N ARG A 36 8.18 -0.82 21.43
CA ARG A 36 6.93 -0.71 22.19
C ARG A 36 5.97 0.18 21.42
N SER A 37 4.77 -0.34 21.19
CA SER A 37 3.70 0.42 20.56
C SER A 37 3.22 1.56 21.47
N VAL A 38 2.65 2.59 20.84
CA VAL A 38 1.88 3.63 21.52
C VAL A 38 0.75 2.99 22.34
N LYS A 39 0.39 3.63 23.47
CA LYS A 39 -0.58 3.09 24.44
C LYS A 39 -1.78 4.01 24.60
N LYS A 40 -2.88 3.44 25.09
CA LYS A 40 -4.11 4.14 25.49
C LYS A 40 -4.65 5.04 24.37
N GLU A 41 -4.95 6.31 24.65
CA GLU A 41 -5.58 7.23 23.69
C GLU A 41 -4.75 7.38 22.40
N TRP A 42 -3.42 7.36 22.49
CA TRP A 42 -2.54 7.45 21.33
C TRP A 42 -2.62 6.20 20.44
N GLN A 43 -2.82 5.03 21.05
CA GLN A 43 -3.06 3.80 20.29
C GLN A 43 -4.37 3.91 19.50
N ALA A 44 -5.45 4.35 20.14
CA ALA A 44 -6.73 4.53 19.46
C ALA A 44 -6.63 5.53 18.30
N ALA A 45 -5.95 6.66 18.51
CA ALA A 45 -5.71 7.67 17.47
C ALA A 45 -4.92 7.10 16.28
N TRP A 46 -3.85 6.35 16.54
CA TRP A 46 -3.06 5.74 15.47
C TRP A 46 -3.80 4.60 14.75
N LEU A 47 -4.67 3.87 15.45
CA LEU A 47 -5.52 2.86 14.82
C LEU A 47 -6.55 3.51 13.89
N LEU A 48 -7.19 4.61 14.31
CA LEU A 48 -8.05 5.39 13.43
C LEU A 48 -7.25 5.96 12.24
N LYS A 49 -6.00 6.40 12.47
CA LYS A 49 -5.12 6.80 11.38
C LYS A 49 -4.84 5.65 10.40
N ALA A 50 -4.56 4.45 10.92
CA ALA A 50 -4.35 3.27 10.08
C ALA A 50 -5.58 2.97 9.23
N VAL A 51 -6.80 3.09 9.78
CA VAL A 51 -8.06 2.95 9.02
C VAL A 51 -8.07 3.88 7.80
N THR A 52 -7.70 5.16 7.98
CA THR A 52 -7.66 6.12 6.87
C THR A 52 -6.65 5.78 5.78
N CYS A 53 -5.71 4.88 6.04
CA CYS A 53 -4.72 4.42 5.07
C CYS A 53 -5.09 3.05 4.47
N ILE A 54 -6.21 2.42 4.82
CA ILE A 54 -6.54 1.08 4.28
C ILE A 54 -7.07 1.19 2.84
N ASP A 55 -6.50 0.41 1.94
CA ASP A 55 -7.12 0.03 0.67
C ASP A 55 -7.88 -1.28 0.91
N LEU A 56 -9.18 -1.16 1.20
CA LEU A 56 -10.01 -2.30 1.57
C LEU A 56 -10.32 -3.13 0.32
N THR A 57 -9.78 -4.34 0.27
CA THR A 57 -9.71 -5.10 -0.97
C THR A 57 -10.40 -6.47 -0.84
N THR A 58 -11.18 -6.85 -1.85
CA THR A 58 -11.54 -8.26 -2.11
C THR A 58 -11.10 -8.63 -3.52
N LEU A 59 -10.48 -9.79 -3.66
CA LEU A 59 -10.01 -10.36 -4.94
C LEU A 59 -10.32 -11.86 -4.93
N SER A 60 -11.50 -12.21 -4.44
CA SER A 60 -11.90 -13.60 -4.27
C SER A 60 -12.62 -14.08 -5.53
N GLY A 61 -12.34 -15.31 -5.96
CA GLY A 61 -13.00 -15.88 -7.15
C GLY A 61 -14.50 -16.10 -6.97
N ASP A 62 -14.99 -16.07 -5.73
CA ASP A 62 -16.38 -16.19 -5.33
C ASP A 62 -17.01 -14.85 -4.90
N ASP A 63 -16.42 -13.71 -5.29
CA ASP A 63 -17.01 -12.40 -5.05
C ASP A 63 -18.38 -12.28 -5.73
N THR A 64 -19.40 -11.95 -4.93
CA THR A 64 -20.77 -11.68 -5.40
C THR A 64 -21.11 -10.21 -5.24
N PHE A 65 -22.12 -9.73 -5.97
CA PHE A 65 -22.62 -8.35 -5.82
C PHE A 65 -22.88 -7.98 -4.35
N SER A 66 -23.50 -8.88 -3.58
CA SER A 66 -23.80 -8.67 -2.17
C SER A 66 -22.54 -8.55 -1.30
N ASN A 67 -21.51 -9.36 -1.55
CA ASN A 67 -20.25 -9.29 -0.81
C ASN A 67 -19.49 -7.99 -1.13
N VAL A 68 -19.47 -7.60 -2.40
CA VAL A 68 -18.89 -6.33 -2.88
C VAL A 68 -19.61 -5.13 -2.26
N GLN A 69 -20.94 -5.10 -2.29
CA GLN A 69 -21.72 -4.01 -1.70
C GLN A 69 -21.46 -3.90 -0.19
N ARG A 70 -21.36 -5.03 0.51
CA ARG A 70 -20.99 -5.06 1.94
C ARG A 70 -19.59 -4.50 2.18
N LEU A 71 -18.62 -4.82 1.32
CA LEU A 71 -17.27 -4.27 1.39
C LEU A 71 -17.29 -2.74 1.22
N CYS A 72 -18.01 -2.22 0.22
CA CYS A 72 -18.15 -0.78 -0.01
C CYS A 72 -18.84 -0.07 1.18
N TYR A 73 -19.86 -0.68 1.76
CA TYR A 73 -20.50 -0.15 2.97
C TYR A 73 -19.51 -0.10 4.14
N LYS A 74 -18.71 -1.17 4.33
CA LYS A 74 -17.69 -1.24 5.38
C LYS A 74 -16.54 -0.26 5.14
N ALA A 75 -16.15 0.01 3.90
CA ALA A 75 -15.17 1.04 3.55
C ALA A 75 -15.66 2.45 3.93
N LYS A 76 -16.95 2.74 3.68
CA LYS A 76 -17.59 4.01 4.02
C LYS A 76 -17.83 4.18 5.53
N TYR A 77 -18.13 3.09 6.23
CA TYR A 77 -18.39 3.08 7.68
C TYR A 77 -17.46 2.07 8.38
N PRO A 78 -16.15 2.33 8.43
CA PRO A 78 -15.16 1.35 8.86
C PRO A 78 -15.28 0.99 10.35
N ILE A 79 -15.63 1.96 11.17
CA ILE A 79 -15.78 1.84 12.61
C ILE A 79 -17.22 2.19 12.99
N ARG A 80 -17.85 1.39 13.85
CA ARG A 80 -19.18 1.70 14.40
C ARG A 80 -19.26 3.12 14.99
N GLN A 81 -20.39 3.79 14.73
CA GLN A 81 -20.58 5.20 15.06
C GLN A 81 -20.59 5.48 16.57
N ASP A 82 -21.08 4.55 17.40
CA ASP A 82 -21.07 4.68 18.86
C ASP A 82 -19.65 4.66 19.43
N LEU A 83 -18.75 3.84 18.87
CA LEU A 83 -17.33 3.83 19.23
C LEU A 83 -16.65 5.15 18.84
N LEU A 84 -16.93 5.66 17.63
CA LEU A 84 -16.43 6.96 17.21
C LEU A 84 -16.94 8.11 18.09
N LYS A 85 -18.20 8.05 18.54
CA LYS A 85 -18.74 9.04 19.50
C LYS A 85 -18.02 8.98 20.84
N ALA A 86 -17.79 7.78 21.38
CA ALA A 86 -17.06 7.60 22.64
C ALA A 86 -15.61 8.12 22.58
N LEU A 87 -14.99 8.09 21.39
CA LEU A 87 -13.66 8.64 21.14
C LEU A 87 -13.65 10.12 20.72
N ASN A 88 -14.82 10.78 20.61
CA ASN A 88 -14.97 12.15 20.08
C ASN A 88 -14.46 12.32 18.63
N MET A 89 -14.65 11.30 17.78
CA MET A 89 -14.16 11.24 16.39
C MET A 89 -15.27 11.08 15.34
N HIS A 90 -16.53 11.14 15.75
CA HIS A 90 -17.71 10.86 14.90
C HIS A 90 -17.95 11.88 13.78
N ASP A 91 -17.39 13.08 13.89
CA ASP A 91 -17.48 14.20 12.94
C ASP A 91 -16.25 14.31 12.03
N LYS A 92 -15.23 13.44 12.21
CA LYS A 92 -13.94 13.53 11.49
C LYS A 92 -13.92 12.84 10.13
N GLY A 93 -15.05 12.27 9.69
CA GLY A 93 -15.15 11.64 8.36
C GLY A 93 -14.19 10.46 8.17
N ILE A 94 -14.00 9.63 9.20
CA ILE A 94 -13.10 8.47 9.12
C ILE A 94 -13.66 7.42 8.15
N THR A 95 -13.04 7.30 6.99
CA THR A 95 -13.29 6.26 5.98
C THR A 95 -11.99 5.51 5.68
N THR A 96 -12.07 4.40 4.95
CA THR A 96 -10.86 3.82 4.33
C THR A 96 -10.34 4.72 3.21
N ALA A 97 -9.07 4.54 2.79
CA ALA A 97 -8.46 5.33 1.72
C ALA A 97 -9.11 5.03 0.36
N ALA A 98 -9.29 3.74 0.08
CA ALA A 98 -10.00 3.27 -1.10
C ALA A 98 -10.71 1.94 -0.82
N VAL A 99 -11.52 1.50 -1.78
CA VAL A 99 -12.11 0.17 -1.84
C VAL A 99 -11.82 -0.43 -3.22
N CYS A 100 -11.36 -1.67 -3.24
CA CYS A 100 -11.03 -2.42 -4.45
C CYS A 100 -11.88 -3.71 -4.49
N PRO A 101 -13.07 -3.66 -5.11
CA PRO A 101 -13.94 -4.82 -5.23
C PRO A 101 -13.69 -5.62 -6.51
N GLY A 102 -12.79 -6.60 -6.50
CA GLY A 102 -12.58 -7.48 -7.66
C GLY A 102 -12.13 -6.75 -8.95
N VAL A 103 -11.93 -7.51 -10.02
CA VAL A 103 -11.31 -7.04 -11.29
C VAL A 103 -12.32 -6.28 -12.18
N ILE A 104 -12.91 -5.14 -11.75
CA ILE A 104 -13.50 -4.05 -12.58
C ILE A 104 -13.67 -2.78 -11.69
N PRO A 105 -13.73 -1.53 -12.20
CA PRO A 105 -12.71 -0.66 -12.78
C PRO A 105 -12.31 0.41 -11.74
N VAL A 106 -11.78 0.04 -10.57
CA VAL A 106 -11.20 1.02 -9.62
C VAL A 106 -9.73 0.70 -9.32
N ALA A 107 -9.31 -0.52 -9.65
CA ALA A 107 -7.95 -1.02 -9.69
C ALA A 107 -7.99 -2.41 -10.33
N SER A 108 -7.66 -2.52 -11.63
CA SER A 108 -7.44 -3.83 -12.27
C SER A 108 -5.98 -4.23 -12.11
N VAL A 109 -5.68 -5.52 -12.19
CA VAL A 109 -4.31 -6.05 -12.35
C VAL A 109 -4.13 -6.41 -13.82
N ALA A 110 -3.68 -5.45 -14.62
CA ALA A 110 -3.48 -5.68 -16.04
C ALA A 110 -2.14 -6.39 -16.28
N THR A 111 -2.18 -7.72 -16.43
CA THR A 111 -1.15 -8.44 -17.18
C THR A 111 -1.72 -8.72 -18.58
N GLY A 112 -1.72 -7.70 -19.45
CA GLY A 112 -2.11 -7.85 -20.85
C GLY A 112 -3.56 -7.49 -21.24
N PHE A 113 -4.37 -6.94 -20.34
CA PHE A 113 -5.64 -6.29 -20.73
C PHE A 113 -5.40 -4.83 -21.17
N PRO A 114 -6.22 -4.26 -22.06
CA PRO A 114 -6.02 -2.89 -22.53
C PRO A 114 -6.38 -1.92 -21.42
N ILE A 115 -5.38 -1.38 -20.70
CA ILE A 115 -5.52 -0.35 -19.65
C ILE A 115 -6.49 0.77 -20.07
N ARG A 116 -6.51 1.12 -21.35
CA ARG A 116 -7.42 2.13 -21.92
C ARG A 116 -8.89 1.82 -21.69
N LEU A 117 -9.31 0.55 -21.81
CA LEU A 117 -10.70 0.16 -21.57
C LEU A 117 -11.08 0.36 -20.10
N GLU A 118 -10.17 0.06 -19.18
CA GLU A 118 -10.43 0.21 -17.74
C GLU A 118 -10.56 1.69 -17.35
N VAL A 119 -9.76 2.55 -17.97
CA VAL A 119 -9.86 4.01 -17.82
C VAL A 119 -11.16 4.52 -18.44
N GLU A 120 -11.56 4.02 -19.61
CA GLU A 120 -12.85 4.33 -20.26
C GLU A 120 -14.05 3.90 -19.39
N ASP A 121 -13.91 2.78 -18.66
CA ASP A 121 -14.90 2.28 -17.70
C ASP A 121 -14.92 3.07 -16.36
N GLY A 122 -14.05 4.07 -16.21
CA GLY A 122 -14.06 5.02 -15.10
C GLY A 122 -13.04 4.76 -13.99
N ALA A 123 -12.04 3.90 -14.23
CA ALA A 123 -10.97 3.66 -13.26
C ALA A 123 -10.11 4.90 -13.03
N THR A 124 -10.09 5.36 -11.78
CA THR A 124 -9.23 6.46 -11.35
C THR A 124 -7.85 6.00 -10.89
N GLU A 125 -7.69 4.69 -10.67
CA GLU A 125 -6.42 4.06 -10.30
C GLU A 125 -6.27 2.73 -11.05
N ILE A 126 -5.07 2.44 -11.55
CA ILE A 126 -4.73 1.24 -12.31
C ILE A 126 -3.55 0.56 -11.62
N GLU A 127 -3.65 -0.75 -11.37
CA GLU A 127 -2.53 -1.52 -10.83
C GLU A 127 -1.92 -2.41 -11.93
N VAL A 128 -0.61 -2.33 -12.12
CA VAL A 128 0.10 -3.18 -13.10
C VAL A 128 1.11 -4.04 -12.37
N VAL A 129 1.32 -5.27 -12.83
CA VAL A 129 2.38 -6.14 -12.32
C VAL A 129 3.52 -6.12 -13.32
N ILE A 130 4.73 -5.85 -12.84
CA ILE A 130 5.91 -5.83 -13.70
C ILE A 130 6.24 -7.21 -14.28
N ASN A 131 6.89 -7.23 -15.44
CA ASN A 131 7.56 -8.43 -15.91
C ASN A 131 8.82 -8.71 -15.09
N ARG A 132 8.69 -9.61 -14.11
CA ARG A 132 9.78 -9.97 -13.17
C ARG A 132 11.03 -10.53 -13.87
N THR A 133 10.88 -11.17 -15.03
CA THR A 133 12.02 -11.68 -15.81
C THR A 133 12.98 -10.56 -16.19
N LEU A 134 12.46 -9.36 -16.49
CA LEU A 134 13.30 -8.20 -16.82
C LEU A 134 14.17 -7.78 -15.62
N VAL A 135 13.61 -7.79 -14.41
CA VAL A 135 14.37 -7.53 -13.17
C VAL A 135 15.43 -8.62 -12.94
N LEU A 136 15.03 -9.89 -13.02
CA LEU A 136 15.90 -11.03 -12.73
C LEU A 136 17.05 -11.18 -13.73
N THR A 137 16.86 -10.70 -14.96
CA THR A 137 17.87 -10.69 -16.02
C THR A 137 18.58 -9.34 -16.18
N GLY A 138 18.26 -8.35 -15.34
CA GLY A 138 18.90 -7.03 -15.35
C GLY A 138 18.55 -6.13 -16.54
N GLN A 139 17.44 -6.40 -17.24
CA GLN A 139 16.92 -5.61 -18.35
C GLN A 139 16.14 -4.38 -17.85
N TRP A 140 16.84 -3.44 -17.22
CA TRP A 140 16.25 -2.29 -16.55
C TRP A 140 15.59 -1.27 -17.50
N GLU A 141 16.18 -1.07 -18.68
CA GLU A 141 15.62 -0.17 -19.70
C GLU A 141 14.31 -0.72 -20.28
N ALA A 142 14.28 -2.03 -20.59
CA ALA A 142 13.04 -2.68 -21.02
C ALA A 142 11.93 -2.60 -19.96
N LEU A 143 12.28 -2.71 -18.67
CA LEU A 143 11.34 -2.51 -17.57
C LEU A 143 10.83 -1.06 -17.49
N TYR A 144 11.73 -0.09 -17.69
CA TYR A 144 11.36 1.33 -17.76
C TYR A 144 10.38 1.59 -18.90
N ASP A 145 10.66 1.05 -20.09
CA ASP A 145 9.82 1.22 -21.28
C ASP A 145 8.45 0.57 -21.10
N GLU A 146 8.39 -0.63 -20.53
CA GLU A 146 7.15 -1.33 -20.21
C GLU A 146 6.26 -0.47 -19.29
N ILE A 147 6.82 0.02 -18.18
CA ILE A 147 6.07 0.83 -17.21
C ILE A 147 5.67 2.20 -17.81
N SER A 148 6.54 2.81 -18.62
CA SER A 148 6.26 4.08 -19.30
C SER A 148 5.10 3.94 -20.29
N GLN A 149 4.99 2.79 -20.97
CA GLN A 149 3.84 2.48 -21.82
C GLN A 149 2.55 2.36 -21.00
N PHE A 150 2.60 1.70 -19.84
CA PHE A 150 1.46 1.64 -18.92
C PHE A 150 1.05 3.01 -18.42
N ARG A 151 2.01 3.84 -17.99
CA ARG A 151 1.79 5.23 -17.57
C ARG A 151 1.08 6.03 -18.67
N LYS A 152 1.56 5.93 -19.91
CA LYS A 152 0.91 6.59 -21.05
C LYS A 152 -0.51 6.08 -21.29
N ALA A 153 -0.76 4.80 -21.12
CA ALA A 153 -2.08 4.21 -21.29
C ALA A 153 -3.09 4.60 -20.19
N CYS A 154 -2.61 4.92 -18.98
CA CYS A 154 -3.45 5.32 -17.85
C CYS A 154 -4.08 6.72 -18.01
N GLY A 155 -3.56 7.59 -18.88
CA GLY A 155 -4.05 8.97 -19.01
C GLY A 155 -3.94 9.72 -17.67
N GLU A 156 -5.07 10.18 -17.13
CA GLU A 156 -5.17 10.86 -15.83
C GLU A 156 -5.31 9.88 -14.64
N ALA A 157 -5.53 8.58 -14.87
CA ALA A 157 -5.64 7.62 -13.78
C ALA A 157 -4.31 7.44 -13.05
N HIS A 158 -4.31 7.25 -11.74
CA HIS A 158 -3.06 6.98 -11.00
C HIS A 158 -2.53 5.57 -11.34
N LEU A 159 -1.25 5.47 -11.69
CA LEU A 159 -0.57 4.21 -11.95
C LEU A 159 0.06 3.68 -10.66
N LYS A 160 -0.31 2.46 -10.27
CA LYS A 160 0.34 1.72 -9.19
C LYS A 160 1.10 0.53 -9.75
N THR A 161 2.41 0.53 -9.59
CA THR A 161 3.25 -0.57 -10.07
C THR A 161 3.53 -1.57 -8.95
N ILE A 162 3.02 -2.80 -9.13
CA ILE A 162 3.26 -3.96 -8.28
C ILE A 162 4.58 -4.61 -8.69
N LEU A 163 5.56 -4.59 -7.79
CA LEU A 163 6.88 -5.15 -8.06
C LEU A 163 6.94 -6.67 -7.85
N ALA A 164 5.96 -7.26 -7.16
CA ALA A 164 5.96 -8.69 -6.79
C ALA A 164 7.27 -9.08 -6.07
N THR A 165 7.61 -8.29 -5.04
CA THR A 165 8.92 -8.27 -4.37
C THR A 165 9.34 -9.58 -3.73
N GLY A 166 8.39 -10.47 -3.41
CA GLY A 166 8.68 -11.80 -2.87
C GLY A 166 9.51 -12.69 -3.80
N GLU A 167 9.52 -12.38 -5.09
CA GLU A 167 10.24 -13.12 -6.13
C GLU A 167 11.47 -12.35 -6.66
N LEU A 168 11.78 -11.17 -6.10
CA LEU A 168 12.84 -10.29 -6.60
C LEU A 168 14.11 -10.31 -5.73
N SER A 169 14.43 -11.43 -5.10
CA SER A 169 15.70 -11.54 -4.37
C SER A 169 16.90 -11.29 -5.31
N PRO A 170 17.97 -10.60 -4.87
CA PRO A 170 18.19 -9.98 -3.55
C PRO A 170 17.52 -8.61 -3.39
N LEU A 171 17.52 -8.05 -2.16
CA LEU A 171 16.93 -6.72 -1.85
C LEU A 171 17.42 -5.56 -2.76
N THR A 172 18.63 -5.68 -3.31
CA THR A 172 19.16 -4.74 -4.31
C THR A 172 18.29 -4.68 -5.57
N ASN A 173 17.72 -5.80 -6.03
CA ASN A 173 16.82 -5.83 -7.17
C ASN A 173 15.50 -5.12 -6.87
N VAL A 174 14.96 -5.29 -5.65
CA VAL A 174 13.76 -4.57 -5.20
C VAL A 174 13.99 -3.06 -5.23
N TYR A 175 15.13 -2.60 -4.69
CA TYR A 175 15.48 -1.17 -4.71
C TYR A 175 15.58 -0.65 -6.15
N LYS A 176 16.30 -1.36 -7.03
CA LYS A 176 16.46 -0.97 -8.45
C LYS A 176 15.13 -0.95 -9.19
N ALA A 177 14.28 -1.97 -9.02
CA ALA A 177 12.95 -2.02 -9.62
C ALA A 177 12.06 -0.88 -9.12
N SER A 178 12.19 -0.49 -7.85
CA SER A 178 11.48 0.67 -7.29
C SER A 178 11.91 1.97 -7.98
N LEU A 179 13.22 2.20 -8.13
CA LEU A 179 13.72 3.35 -8.87
C LEU A 179 13.23 3.36 -10.32
N VAL A 180 13.33 2.24 -11.03
CA VAL A 180 12.88 2.15 -12.43
C VAL A 180 11.40 2.46 -12.56
N ALA A 181 10.55 1.91 -11.69
CA ALA A 181 9.12 2.19 -11.70
C ALA A 181 8.82 3.67 -11.46
N MET A 182 9.52 4.32 -10.52
CA MET A 182 9.35 5.75 -10.25
C MET A 182 9.86 6.62 -11.40
N MET A 183 11.01 6.31 -11.99
CA MET A 183 11.50 7.02 -13.18
C MET A 183 10.49 6.91 -14.33
N ALA A 184 9.87 5.74 -14.52
CA ALA A 184 8.86 5.50 -15.55
C ALA A 184 7.49 6.16 -15.27
N GLY A 185 7.35 6.91 -14.16
CA GLY A 185 6.14 7.68 -13.84
C GLY A 185 5.09 6.91 -13.04
N SER A 186 5.49 5.89 -12.28
CA SER A 186 4.57 5.26 -11.32
C SER A 186 4.23 6.23 -10.18
N ASP A 187 2.94 6.41 -9.88
CA ASP A 187 2.46 7.23 -8.77
C ASP A 187 2.58 6.47 -7.44
N PHE A 188 2.36 5.15 -7.48
CA PHE A 188 2.50 4.24 -6.35
C PHE A 188 3.44 3.08 -6.68
N ILE A 189 4.35 2.77 -5.77
CA ILE A 189 5.00 1.45 -5.78
C ILE A 189 4.36 0.53 -4.73
N LYS A 190 3.96 -0.65 -5.18
CA LYS A 190 3.26 -1.67 -4.39
C LYS A 190 4.10 -2.93 -4.26
N THR A 191 4.10 -3.55 -3.06
CA THR A 191 4.97 -4.71 -2.78
C THR A 191 4.57 -5.94 -3.59
N SER A 192 3.30 -6.36 -3.52
CA SER A 192 2.83 -7.61 -4.08
C SER A 192 1.34 -7.56 -4.43
N THR A 193 0.83 -8.54 -5.16
CA THR A 193 -0.62 -8.63 -5.47
C THR A 193 -1.44 -9.08 -4.27
N GLY A 194 -0.81 -9.73 -3.28
CA GLY A 194 -1.50 -10.34 -2.14
C GLY A 194 -1.81 -11.83 -2.35
N LYS A 195 -1.39 -12.39 -3.49
CA LYS A 195 -1.61 -13.80 -3.88
C LYS A 195 -0.32 -14.62 -3.86
N GLU A 196 0.83 -13.97 -3.75
CA GLU A 196 2.14 -14.60 -3.67
C GLU A 196 2.35 -15.29 -2.32
N THR A 197 3.28 -16.25 -2.25
CA THR A 197 3.66 -16.90 -0.99
C THR A 197 4.32 -15.92 -0.02
N VAL A 198 5.17 -15.04 -0.53
CA VAL A 198 5.84 -13.97 0.23
C VAL A 198 5.33 -12.63 -0.27
N ASN A 199 4.66 -11.90 0.63
CA ASN A 199 4.04 -10.60 0.34
C ASN A 199 4.86 -9.44 0.94
N ALA A 200 4.20 -8.41 1.45
CA ALA A 200 4.85 -7.33 2.18
C ALA A 200 5.66 -7.86 3.37
N THR A 201 6.94 -7.46 3.43
CA THR A 201 7.82 -7.69 4.57
C THR A 201 8.55 -6.39 4.92
N PHE A 202 8.91 -6.22 6.19
CA PHE A 202 9.63 -5.02 6.64
C PHE A 202 10.97 -4.80 5.93
N PRO A 203 11.82 -5.83 5.69
CA PRO A 203 13.07 -5.65 4.94
C PRO A 203 12.86 -5.12 3.51
N VAL A 204 11.86 -5.66 2.80
CA VAL A 204 11.47 -5.20 1.46
C VAL A 204 10.97 -3.76 1.51
N ALA A 205 10.09 -3.45 2.45
CA ALA A 205 9.53 -2.12 2.60
C ALA A 205 10.61 -1.07 2.86
N ILE A 206 11.57 -1.37 3.76
CA ILE A 206 12.68 -0.47 4.06
C ILE A 206 13.44 -0.09 2.77
N VAL A 207 13.74 -1.05 1.89
CA VAL A 207 14.48 -0.72 0.65
C VAL A 207 13.62 0.05 -0.36
N MET A 208 12.32 -0.24 -0.45
CA MET A 208 11.40 0.53 -1.29
C MET A 208 11.23 1.97 -0.79
N LEU A 209 11.07 2.16 0.52
CA LEU A 209 10.95 3.48 1.15
C LEU A 209 12.23 4.30 0.97
N ARG A 210 13.40 3.67 1.11
CA ARG A 210 14.68 4.35 0.84
C ARG A 210 14.81 4.75 -0.63
N ALA A 211 14.36 3.90 -1.56
CA ALA A 211 14.30 4.28 -2.97
C ALA A 211 13.37 5.50 -3.19
N ILE A 212 12.19 5.52 -2.58
CA ILE A 212 11.27 6.68 -2.63
C ILE A 212 11.94 7.95 -2.09
N ARG A 213 12.59 7.85 -0.92
CA ARG A 213 13.30 8.98 -0.31
C ARG A 213 14.38 9.54 -1.22
N ASP A 214 15.23 8.65 -1.74
CA ASP A 214 16.35 9.03 -2.58
C ASP A 214 15.85 9.57 -3.94
N PHE A 215 14.72 9.07 -4.44
CA PHE A 215 14.01 9.61 -5.60
C PHE A 215 13.50 11.02 -5.35
N PHE A 216 12.75 11.23 -4.27
CA PHE A 216 12.24 12.54 -3.88
C PHE A 216 13.36 13.56 -3.69
N TRP A 217 14.47 13.19 -3.04
CA TRP A 217 15.61 14.09 -2.86
C TRP A 217 16.28 14.51 -4.18
N LYS A 218 16.25 13.64 -5.19
CA LYS A 218 16.84 13.95 -6.49
C LYS A 218 15.90 14.75 -7.39
N THR A 219 14.60 14.42 -7.39
CA THR A 219 13.65 14.91 -8.40
C THR A 219 12.63 15.90 -7.85
N GLY A 220 12.41 15.93 -6.54
CA GLY A 220 11.30 16.65 -5.91
C GLY A 220 9.94 15.96 -6.06
N ASN A 221 9.85 14.84 -6.78
CA ASN A 221 8.60 14.12 -6.99
C ASN A 221 8.31 13.19 -5.81
N LYS A 222 7.12 13.33 -5.22
CA LYS A 222 6.62 12.40 -4.21
C LYS A 222 6.02 11.18 -4.89
N VAL A 223 6.34 10.00 -4.36
CA VAL A 223 5.78 8.72 -4.80
C VAL A 223 5.21 8.01 -3.59
N ASP A 224 4.08 7.37 -3.82
CA ASP A 224 3.27 6.76 -2.80
C ASP A 224 3.72 5.32 -2.56
N PHE A 225 3.55 4.84 -1.33
CA PHE A 225 3.93 3.48 -0.95
C PHE A 225 2.73 2.65 -0.53
N LYS A 226 2.62 1.43 -1.08
CA LYS A 226 1.55 0.49 -0.72
C LYS A 226 2.07 -0.91 -0.36
N PRO A 227 2.27 -1.25 0.92
CA PRO A 227 2.46 -2.63 1.32
C PRO A 227 1.13 -3.38 1.20
N ALA A 228 1.17 -4.58 0.62
CA ALA A 228 0.00 -5.40 0.40
C ALA A 228 0.27 -6.87 0.70
N GLY A 229 -0.76 -7.57 1.19
CA GLY A 229 -0.74 -8.99 1.47
C GLY A 229 -0.14 -9.35 2.83
N GLY A 230 -0.83 -10.20 3.58
CA GLY A 230 -0.37 -10.75 4.85
C GLY A 230 -0.57 -9.88 6.09
N ILE A 231 -0.88 -8.59 5.92
CA ILE A 231 -1.07 -7.63 7.03
C ILE A 231 -2.45 -7.81 7.64
N ARG A 232 -2.51 -8.32 8.87
CA ARG A 232 -3.79 -8.76 9.48
C ARG A 232 -4.08 -8.17 10.85
N THR A 233 -3.08 -7.63 11.54
CA THR A 233 -3.26 -7.20 12.93
C THR A 233 -3.11 -5.69 13.11
N ALA A 234 -3.88 -5.15 14.04
CA ALA A 234 -3.82 -3.78 14.49
C ALA A 234 -2.42 -3.41 15.01
N LYS A 235 -1.71 -4.33 15.67
CA LYS A 235 -0.33 -4.09 16.10
C LYS A 235 0.60 -3.90 14.89
N GLU A 236 0.44 -4.74 13.88
CA GLU A 236 1.26 -4.68 12.67
C GLU A 236 1.02 -3.39 11.88
N SER A 237 -0.22 -2.91 11.76
CA SER A 237 -0.51 -1.63 11.09
C SER A 237 0.15 -0.43 11.79
N LEU A 238 0.26 -0.44 13.12
CA LEU A 238 1.00 0.57 13.87
C LEU A 238 2.51 0.54 13.59
N ALA A 239 3.08 -0.66 13.43
CA ALA A 239 4.48 -0.82 13.05
C ALA A 239 4.73 -0.31 11.62
N TRP A 240 3.79 -0.55 10.69
CA TRP A 240 3.84 0.01 9.34
C TRP A 240 3.81 1.54 9.35
N LEU A 241 2.85 2.17 10.04
CA LEU A 241 2.80 3.63 10.19
C LEU A 241 4.10 4.19 10.80
N SER A 242 4.64 3.51 11.81
CA SER A 242 5.91 3.91 12.43
C SER A 242 7.07 3.86 11.43
N LEU A 243 7.14 2.80 10.62
CA LEU A 243 8.17 2.65 9.58
C LEU A 243 8.09 3.80 8.56
N ILE A 244 6.90 4.14 8.07
CA ILE A 244 6.72 5.26 7.13
C ILE A 244 7.19 6.55 7.75
N LYS A 245 6.78 6.82 9.00
CA LYS A 245 7.19 8.03 9.71
C LYS A 245 8.71 8.15 9.83
N GLU A 246 9.39 7.04 10.14
CA GLU A 246 10.83 7.03 10.37
C GLU A 246 11.64 7.11 9.07
N GLU A 247 11.19 6.47 7.98
CA GLU A 247 11.94 6.49 6.71
C GLU A 247 11.62 7.71 5.83
N LEU A 248 10.36 8.19 5.82
CA LEU A 248 9.87 9.25 4.91
C LEU A 248 9.32 10.51 5.62
N GLY A 249 9.03 10.43 6.92
CA GLY A 249 8.48 11.56 7.69
C GLY A 249 6.95 11.60 7.74
N GLU A 250 6.42 12.58 8.48
CA GLU A 250 4.98 12.69 8.76
C GLU A 250 4.15 13.04 7.52
N GLU A 251 4.74 13.71 6.53
CA GLU A 251 4.04 14.08 5.30
C GLU A 251 3.53 12.87 4.53
N TRP A 252 4.25 11.74 4.56
CA TRP A 252 3.84 10.49 3.92
C TRP A 252 2.75 9.73 4.69
N LEU A 253 2.39 10.14 5.90
CA LEU A 253 1.31 9.54 6.66
C LEU A 253 -0.05 10.10 6.21
N THR A 254 -0.37 10.02 4.93
CA THR A 254 -1.64 10.47 4.34
C THR A 254 -2.20 9.38 3.43
N PRO A 255 -3.53 9.31 3.24
CA PRO A 255 -4.13 8.35 2.30
C PRO A 255 -3.64 8.53 0.86
N ASP A 256 -3.20 9.74 0.50
CA ASP A 256 -2.63 10.00 -0.81
C ASP A 256 -1.23 9.37 -0.92
N LEU A 257 -0.35 9.48 0.08
CA LEU A 257 1.06 9.03 -0.02
C LEU A 257 1.35 7.64 0.58
N PHE A 258 0.45 7.07 1.38
CA PHE A 258 0.63 5.76 2.01
C PHE A 258 -0.68 5.00 2.16
N ARG A 259 -0.68 3.74 1.68
CA ARG A 259 -1.85 2.86 1.80
C ARG A 259 -1.51 1.43 2.18
N ILE A 260 -2.33 0.79 3.00
CA ILE A 260 -2.18 -0.62 3.38
C ILE A 260 -3.21 -1.44 2.59
N GLY A 261 -2.74 -2.28 1.66
CA GLY A 261 -3.59 -3.23 0.95
C GLY A 261 -3.98 -4.39 1.86
N ALA A 262 -5.23 -4.41 2.33
CA ALA A 262 -5.71 -5.44 3.26
C ALA A 262 -7.17 -5.83 3.02
N SER A 263 -7.47 -7.09 3.31
CA SER A 263 -8.83 -7.64 3.28
C SER A 263 -9.43 -7.84 4.67
N SER A 264 -8.62 -8.20 5.67
CA SER A 264 -9.10 -8.54 7.03
C SER A 264 -8.57 -7.63 8.15
N LEU A 265 -7.62 -6.73 7.86
CA LEU A 265 -7.02 -5.84 8.86
C LEU A 265 -8.05 -4.93 9.55
N LEU A 266 -9.01 -4.40 8.77
CA LEU A 266 -10.01 -3.47 9.28
C LEU A 266 -10.84 -4.07 10.42
N SER A 267 -11.23 -5.35 10.28
CA SER A 267 -11.96 -6.09 11.31
C SER A 267 -11.19 -6.19 12.62
N ASP A 268 -9.87 -6.45 12.56
CA ASP A 268 -9.04 -6.52 13.77
C ASP A 268 -8.86 -5.14 14.42
N ILE A 269 -8.68 -4.08 13.62
CA ILE A 269 -8.60 -2.72 14.15
C ILE A 269 -9.88 -2.32 14.88
N GLU A 270 -11.05 -2.61 14.30
CA GLU A 270 -12.33 -2.30 14.94
C GLU A 270 -12.50 -3.07 16.26
N ARG A 271 -12.06 -4.34 16.32
CA ARG A 271 -12.04 -5.12 17.57
C ARG A 271 -11.16 -4.47 18.65
N GLN A 272 -9.98 -3.97 18.29
CA GLN A 272 -9.11 -3.27 19.25
C GLN A 272 -9.71 -1.95 19.72
N ILE A 273 -10.37 -1.20 18.84
CA ILE A 273 -11.09 0.03 19.20
C ILE A 273 -12.26 -0.28 20.14
N TYR A 274 -13.04 -1.33 19.83
CA TYR A 274 -14.13 -1.78 20.69
C TYR A 274 -13.62 -2.12 22.09
N HIS A 275 -12.55 -2.91 22.18
CA HIS A 275 -11.94 -3.27 23.46
C HIS A 275 -11.42 -2.04 24.21
N HIS A 276 -10.79 -1.09 23.51
CA HIS A 276 -10.32 0.15 24.12
C HIS A 276 -11.47 0.97 24.74
N VAL A 277 -12.61 1.07 24.05
CA VAL A 277 -13.77 1.86 24.52
C VAL A 277 -14.55 1.15 25.62
N THR A 278 -14.75 -0.17 25.50
CA THR A 278 -15.69 -0.93 26.36
C THR A 278 -15.01 -1.71 27.49
N GLY A 279 -13.70 -1.97 27.38
CA GLY A 279 -12.98 -2.91 28.23
C GLY A 279 -13.33 -4.38 27.98
N GLN A 280 -14.13 -4.70 26.95
CA GLN A 280 -14.57 -6.06 26.63
C GLN A 280 -14.08 -6.46 25.24
N TYR A 281 -13.79 -7.75 25.03
CA TYR A 281 -13.56 -8.26 23.69
C TYR A 281 -14.89 -8.43 22.96
N ALA A 282 -15.00 -7.89 21.75
CA ALA A 282 -16.19 -8.05 20.94
C ALA A 282 -16.41 -9.54 20.59
N ALA A 283 -17.55 -10.10 20.98
CA ALA A 283 -17.98 -11.36 20.39
C ALA A 283 -18.34 -11.14 18.91
N TYR A 284 -18.21 -12.19 18.10
CA TYR A 284 -18.30 -12.12 16.63
C TYR A 284 -19.60 -11.45 16.12
N HIS A 285 -20.70 -11.56 16.88
CA HIS A 285 -22.01 -10.98 16.54
C HIS A 285 -22.15 -9.48 16.89
N TYR A 286 -21.30 -8.90 17.75
CA TYR A 286 -21.32 -7.47 18.07
C TYR A 286 -20.63 -6.60 17.02
N LEU A 287 -19.80 -7.21 16.17
CA LEU A 287 -19.20 -6.56 15.00
C LEU A 287 -19.67 -7.30 13.75
N PRO A 288 -20.96 -7.17 13.38
CA PRO A 288 -21.44 -7.76 12.15
C PRO A 288 -20.62 -7.20 10.99
N MET A 289 -20.18 -8.08 10.09
CA MET A 289 -19.29 -7.82 8.94
C MET A 289 -17.77 -7.97 9.19
N SER A 290 -17.33 -8.62 10.28
CA SER A 290 -15.91 -8.97 10.49
C SER A 290 -15.43 -10.20 9.75
#